data_AF-A0A2V8DD50-F1
#
_entry.id   AF-A0A2V8DD50-F1
#
_cell.length_a   1.000
_cell.length_b   1.000
_cell.length_c   1.000
_cell.angle_alpha   90.00
_cell.angle_beta   90.00
_cell.angle_gamma   90.00
#
_symmetry.space_group_name_H-M   'P 1'
#
loop_
_entity.id
_entity.type
_entity.pdbx_description
1 polymer ?
#
loop_
_entity_poly.entity_id
_entity_poly.type
_entity_poly.pdbx_seq_one_letter_code
_entity_poly.pdbx_strand_id
1 'polypeptide(L)'
;MTTKWRPAPFELGFITQTFRNSADNDYIAARLLYCNGLDQQFLWSAEQAVEKYLKAILLYNGINTADIGHLLTRAFDRLDAITDIQFDLPDDTRDFLEYLQVYGTNRYLQHPSFTAGEELLRLDNSGEF
;
A
#
# COMPACT_ATOMS: atom_id res chain seq x y z
N MET A 1 12.51 6.84 23.94
CA MET A 1 12.25 7.90 22.94
C MET A 1 13.36 7.82 21.91
N THR A 2 13.16 7.06 20.84
CA THR A 2 14.05 7.07 19.67
C THR A 2 13.76 8.35 18.90
N THR A 3 14.78 9.17 18.68
CA THR A 3 14.66 10.41 17.92
C THR A 3 14.21 10.07 16.50
N LYS A 4 13.02 10.54 16.09
CA LYS A 4 12.50 10.43 14.72
C LYS A 4 13.55 11.03 13.77
N TRP A 5 14.14 10.21 12.92
CA TRP A 5 15.11 10.70 11.91
C TRP A 5 14.38 11.66 10.97
N ARG A 6 15.07 12.69 10.47
CA ARG A 6 14.50 13.63 9.50
C ARG A 6 15.21 13.43 8.17
N PRO A 7 14.50 13.00 7.11
CA PRO A 7 15.12 12.80 5.81
C PRO A 7 15.67 14.09 5.24
N ALA A 8 16.90 14.05 4.73
CA ALA A 8 17.49 15.12 3.95
C ALA A 8 16.78 15.27 2.58
N PRO A 9 16.91 16.42 1.88
CA PRO A 9 16.23 16.64 0.62
C PRO A 9 16.51 15.58 -0.46
N PHE A 10 17.73 15.04 -0.52
CA PHE A 10 18.06 13.98 -1.48
C PHE A 10 17.37 12.65 -1.13
N GLU A 11 17.21 12.35 0.16
CA GLU A 11 16.53 11.15 0.66
C GLU A 11 15.04 11.23 0.36
N LEU A 12 14.42 12.40 0.55
CA LEU A 12 13.04 12.66 0.14
C LEU A 12 12.84 12.44 -1.36
N GLY A 13 13.78 12.93 -2.19
CA GLY A 13 13.76 12.69 -3.63
C GLY A 13 13.83 11.21 -3.97
N PHE A 14 14.71 10.46 -3.30
CA PHE A 14 14.84 9.01 -3.50
C PHE A 14 13.61 8.23 -3.03
N ILE A 15 13.04 8.56 -1.87
CA ILE A 15 11.79 7.96 -1.36
C ILE A 15 10.66 8.20 -2.36
N THR A 16 10.56 9.43 -2.89
CA THR A 16 9.55 9.79 -3.89
C THR A 16 9.69 8.95 -5.15
N GLN A 17 10.91 8.82 -5.67
CA GLN A 17 11.14 8.06 -6.91
C GLN A 17 10.91 6.55 -6.73
N THR A 18 11.38 5.98 -5.63
CA THR A 18 11.40 4.53 -5.43
C THR A 18 10.10 3.97 -4.89
N PHE A 19 9.41 4.72 -4.02
CA PHE A 19 8.16 4.28 -3.41
C PHE A 19 6.97 4.99 -4.04
N ARG A 20 6.84 6.32 -3.87
CA ARG A 20 5.63 7.04 -4.30
C ARG A 20 5.36 6.91 -5.80
N ASN A 21 6.32 7.29 -6.65
CA ASN A 21 6.13 7.24 -8.10
C ASN A 21 5.95 5.81 -8.62
N SER A 22 6.60 4.83 -7.98
CA SER A 22 6.38 3.42 -8.31
C SER A 22 4.98 2.96 -7.88
N ALA A 23 4.48 3.41 -6.73
CA ALA A 23 3.13 3.15 -6.26
C ALA A 23 2.08 3.74 -7.21
N ASP A 24 2.29 4.96 -7.71
CA ASP A 24 1.42 5.60 -8.70
C ASP A 24 1.29 4.73 -9.97
N ASN A 25 2.42 4.19 -10.44
CA ASN A 25 2.44 3.29 -11.60
C ASN A 25 1.70 1.97 -11.34
N ASP A 26 1.94 1.36 -10.17
CA ASP A 26 1.26 0.12 -9.77
C ASP A 26 -0.25 0.32 -9.61
N TYR A 27 -0.67 1.47 -9.07
CA TYR A 27 -2.07 1.85 -8.93
C TYR A 27 -2.75 2.03 -10.29
N ILE A 28 -2.14 2.79 -11.21
CA ILE A 28 -2.66 2.94 -12.57
C ILE A 28 -2.75 1.57 -13.27
N ALA A 29 -1.72 0.73 -13.13
CA ALA A 29 -1.73 -0.61 -13.67
C ALA A 29 -2.86 -1.45 -13.09
N ALA A 30 -3.08 -1.43 -11.77
CA ALA A 30 -4.16 -2.16 -11.11
C ALA A 30 -5.52 -1.78 -11.71
N ARG A 31 -5.81 -0.49 -11.90
CA ARG A 31 -7.08 -0.03 -12.51
C ARG A 31 -7.26 -0.58 -13.92
N LEU A 32 -6.20 -0.54 -14.74
CA LEU A 32 -6.25 -1.09 -16.11
C LEU A 32 -6.46 -2.61 -16.10
N LEU A 33 -5.78 -3.33 -15.22
CA LEU A 33 -5.89 -4.79 -15.10
C LEU A 33 -7.29 -5.21 -14.67
N TYR A 34 -7.89 -4.49 -13.70
CA TYR A 34 -9.27 -4.70 -13.27
C TYR A 34 -10.26 -4.51 -14.43
N CYS A 35 -10.15 -3.39 -15.16
CA CYS A 35 -11.01 -3.11 -16.32
C CYS A 35 -10.89 -4.17 -17.44
N ASN A 36 -9.79 -4.94 -17.49
CA ASN A 36 -9.57 -6.00 -18.47
C ASN A 36 -9.85 -7.41 -17.91
N GLY A 37 -10.38 -7.54 -16.70
CA GLY A 37 -10.70 -8.85 -16.07
C GLY A 37 -9.45 -9.68 -15.74
N LEU A 38 -8.29 -9.04 -15.55
CA LEU A 38 -7.04 -9.70 -15.17
C LEU A 38 -6.91 -9.71 -13.64
N ASP A 39 -7.82 -10.41 -12.97
CA ASP A 39 -8.04 -10.33 -11.52
C ASP A 39 -6.78 -10.59 -10.68
N GLN A 40 -5.98 -11.59 -11.06
CA GLN A 40 -4.74 -11.90 -10.33
C GLN A 40 -3.67 -10.82 -10.46
N GLN A 41 -3.52 -10.29 -11.67
CA GLN A 41 -2.58 -9.22 -11.93
C GLN A 41 -3.06 -7.94 -11.24
N PHE A 42 -4.37 -7.68 -11.26
CA PHE A 42 -4.98 -6.59 -10.51
C PHE A 42 -4.65 -6.70 -9.02
N LEU A 43 -4.92 -7.83 -8.37
CA LEU A 43 -4.69 -8.03 -6.94
C LEU A 43 -3.22 -7.83 -6.56
N TRP A 44 -2.30 -8.35 -7.37
CA TRP A 44 -0.87 -8.14 -7.18
C TRP A 44 -0.49 -6.66 -7.32
N SER A 45 -0.92 -5.99 -8.38
CA SER A 45 -0.61 -4.57 -8.59
C SER A 45 -1.22 -3.69 -7.51
N ALA A 46 -2.42 -4.01 -7.03
CA ALA A 46 -3.08 -3.33 -5.92
C ALA A 46 -2.29 -3.47 -4.61
N GLU A 47 -1.90 -4.70 -4.24
CA GLU A 47 -1.04 -4.96 -3.07
C GLU A 47 0.27 -4.17 -3.15
N GLN A 48 0.92 -4.22 -4.31
CA GLN A 48 2.19 -3.53 -4.56
C GLN A 48 2.08 -2.01 -4.50
N ALA A 49 0.97 -1.43 -4.96
CA ALA A 49 0.72 0.01 -4.87
C ALA A 49 0.56 0.43 -3.40
N VAL A 50 -0.32 -0.25 -2.67
CA VAL A 50 -0.61 0.08 -1.27
C VAL A 50 0.61 -0.10 -0.37
N GLU A 51 1.37 -1.19 -0.55
CA GLU A 51 2.61 -1.41 0.20
C GLU A 51 3.59 -0.23 0.04
N LYS A 52 3.75 0.24 -1.20
CA LYS A 52 4.69 1.32 -1.51
C LYS A 52 4.19 2.66 -1.00
N TYR A 53 2.90 2.97 -1.07
CA TYR A 53 2.35 4.18 -0.46
C TYR A 53 2.57 4.20 1.05
N LEU A 54 2.21 3.12 1.76
CA LEU A 54 2.42 3.03 3.21
C LEU A 54 3.90 3.22 3.57
N LYS A 55 4.81 2.57 2.83
CA LYS A 55 6.26 2.74 3.04
C LYS A 55 6.73 4.16 2.75
N ALA A 56 6.23 4.80 1.70
CA ALA A 56 6.56 6.19 1.38
C ALA A 56 6.15 7.12 2.54
N ILE A 57 4.92 7.00 3.03
CA ILE A 57 4.39 7.83 4.12
C ILE A 57 5.22 7.66 5.39
N LEU A 58 5.53 6.42 5.77
CA LEU A 58 6.38 6.12 6.92
C LEU A 58 7.78 6.74 6.76
N LEU A 59 8.40 6.58 5.59
CA LEU A 59 9.74 7.10 5.33
C LEU A 59 9.79 8.63 5.26
N TYR A 60 8.77 9.29 4.71
CA TYR A 60 8.64 10.76 4.78
C TYR A 60 8.53 11.25 6.21
N ASN A 61 7.92 10.44 7.08
CA ASN A 61 7.86 10.67 8.51
C ASN A 61 9.10 10.13 9.26
N GLY A 62 10.16 9.71 8.56
CA GLY A 62 11.38 9.26 9.20
C GLY A 62 11.25 7.98 10.03
N ILE A 63 10.21 7.20 9.76
CA ILE A 63 9.94 5.90 10.37
C ILE A 63 10.57 4.83 9.47
N ASN A 64 11.42 4.00 10.06
CA ASN A 64 12.10 2.91 9.34
C ASN A 64 11.08 1.85 8.90
N THR A 65 11.27 1.27 7.71
CA THR A 65 10.39 0.26 7.11
C THR A 65 11.08 -1.09 6.82
N ALA A 66 12.36 -1.23 7.16
CA ALA A 66 13.19 -2.39 6.80
C ALA A 66 12.70 -3.72 7.41
N ASP A 67 12.07 -3.66 8.59
CA ASP A 67 11.56 -4.83 9.33
C ASP A 67 10.07 -5.13 9.06
N ILE A 68 9.40 -4.32 8.24
CA ILE A 68 7.99 -4.48 7.89
C ILE A 68 7.81 -5.62 6.87
N GLY A 69 8.75 -5.80 5.95
CA GLY A 69 8.63 -6.77 4.86
C GLY A 69 7.46 -6.43 3.93
N HIS A 70 6.65 -7.42 3.58
CA HIS A 70 5.43 -7.31 2.74
C HIS A 70 4.13 -7.33 3.56
N LEU A 71 4.21 -7.03 4.86
CA LEU A 71 3.05 -7.08 5.76
C LEU A 71 2.35 -5.72 5.81
N LEU A 72 1.30 -5.56 4.99
CA LEU A 72 0.51 -4.32 4.87
C LEU A 72 -0.06 -3.87 6.23
N THR A 73 -0.60 -4.81 7.00
CA THR A 73 -1.17 -4.54 8.33
C THR A 73 -0.15 -3.96 9.29
N ARG A 74 1.10 -4.42 9.28
CA ARG A 74 2.18 -3.85 10.11
C ARG A 74 2.57 -2.44 9.70
N ALA A 75 2.55 -2.15 8.39
CA ALA A 75 2.80 -0.80 7.90
C ALA A 75 1.67 0.15 8.32
N PHE A 76 0.42 -0.34 8.25
CA PHE A 76 -0.76 0.38 8.69
C PHE A 76 -0.78 0.66 10.20
N ASP A 77 -0.41 -0.31 11.03
CA ASP A 77 -0.29 -0.11 12.48
C ASP A 77 0.71 1.02 12.83
N ARG A 78 1.79 1.15 12.04
CA ARG A 78 2.76 2.24 12.21
C ARG A 78 2.25 3.58 11.70
N LEU A 79 1.44 3.57 10.64
CA LEU A 79 0.77 4.75 10.12
C LEU A 79 -0.19 5.31 11.16
N ASP A 80 -1.02 4.46 11.75
CA ASP A 80 -2.01 4.81 12.78
C ASP A 80 -1.35 5.34 14.06
N ALA A 81 -0.12 4.90 14.35
CA ALA A 81 0.68 5.43 15.46
C ALA A 81 1.26 6.84 15.21
N ILE A 82 1.14 7.41 14.00
CA ILE A 82 1.59 8.78 13.71
C ILE A 82 0.55 9.77 14.27
N THR A 83 0.90 10.48 15.33
CA THR A 83 0.01 11.48 15.95
C THR A 83 0.12 12.87 15.31
N ASP A 84 1.16 13.11 14.50
CA ASP A 84 1.46 14.42 13.90
C ASP A 84 0.57 14.74 12.69
N ILE A 85 -0.06 13.72 12.11
CA ILE A 85 -0.89 13.79 10.89
C ILE A 85 -2.11 12.91 11.14
N GLN A 86 -3.30 13.43 10.93
CA GLN A 86 -4.52 12.62 10.96
C GLN A 86 -4.82 12.12 9.55
N PHE A 87 -4.98 10.82 9.39
CA PHE A 87 -5.48 10.20 8.17
C PHE A 87 -6.97 9.91 8.37
N ASP A 88 -7.82 10.49 7.53
CA ASP A 88 -9.25 10.18 7.51
C ASP A 88 -9.46 9.00 6.58
N LEU A 89 -9.33 7.79 7.12
CA LEU A 89 -9.41 6.55 6.36
C LEU A 89 -10.74 5.86 6.65
N PRO A 90 -11.38 5.26 5.63
CA PRO A 90 -12.56 4.43 5.84
C PRO A 90 -12.32 3.33 6.87
N ASP A 91 -13.33 3.03 7.69
CA ASP A 91 -13.25 2.00 8.73
C ASP A 91 -12.88 0.61 8.16
N ASP A 92 -13.21 0.33 6.90
CA ASP A 92 -12.95 -0.94 6.22
C ASP A 92 -11.55 -1.03 5.58
N THR A 93 -10.72 0.01 5.71
CA THR A 93 -9.36 0.06 5.13
C THR A 93 -8.54 -1.13 5.62
N ARG A 94 -8.55 -1.42 6.92
CA ARG A 94 -7.80 -2.56 7.49
C ARG A 94 -8.24 -3.89 6.86
N ASP A 95 -9.54 -4.12 6.74
CA ASP A 95 -10.09 -5.34 6.15
C ASP A 95 -9.66 -5.48 4.68
N PHE A 96 -9.53 -4.36 3.96
CA PHE A 96 -9.03 -4.36 2.59
C PHE A 96 -7.54 -4.67 2.50
N LEU A 97 -6.72 -4.13 3.42
CA LEU A 97 -5.30 -4.47 3.50
C LEU A 97 -5.09 -5.95 3.80
N GLU A 98 -5.88 -6.53 4.71
CA GLU A 98 -5.85 -7.96 5.02
C GLU A 98 -6.25 -8.80 3.80
N TYR A 99 -7.30 -8.40 3.09
CA TYR A 99 -7.70 -9.01 1.82
C TYR A 99 -6.55 -8.99 0.80
N LEU A 100 -5.95 -7.83 0.54
CA LEU A 100 -4.84 -7.72 -0.44
C LEU A 100 -3.63 -8.56 -0.04
N GLN A 101 -3.29 -8.60 1.25
CA GLN A 101 -2.14 -9.39 1.73
C GLN A 101 -2.35 -10.91 1.49
N VAL A 102 -3.60 -11.39 1.59
CA VAL A 102 -3.94 -12.80 1.34
C VAL A 102 -4.02 -13.11 -0.16
N TYR A 103 -4.69 -12.27 -0.94
CA TYR A 103 -5.03 -12.58 -2.34
C TYR A 103 -4.04 -12.02 -3.36
N GLY A 104 -3.35 -10.91 -3.06
CA GLY A 104 -2.30 -10.36 -3.91
C GLY A 104 -1.07 -11.27 -3.99
N THR A 105 -0.67 -11.84 -2.85
CA THR A 105 0.50 -12.74 -2.78
C THR A 105 0.28 -14.10 -3.46
N ASN A 106 -0.97 -14.45 -3.81
CA ASN A 106 -1.38 -15.73 -4.39
C ASN A 106 -1.01 -15.89 -5.89
N ARG A 107 0.20 -15.45 -6.28
CA ARG A 107 0.70 -15.47 -7.68
C ARG A 107 0.73 -16.86 -8.34
N TYR A 108 0.72 -17.93 -7.55
CA TYR A 108 0.75 -19.31 -8.03
C TYR A 108 -0.59 -20.04 -7.88
N LEU A 109 -1.68 -19.33 -7.61
CA LEU A 109 -3.03 -19.89 -7.48
C LEU A 109 -3.09 -21.08 -6.51
N GLN A 110 -2.38 -20.98 -5.38
CA GLN A 110 -2.41 -22.01 -4.34
C GLN A 110 -3.80 -22.11 -3.70
N HIS A 111 -4.57 -21.02 -3.80
CA HIS A 111 -6.00 -20.97 -3.51
C HIS A 111 -6.78 -20.32 -4.68
N PRO A 112 -8.09 -20.56 -4.82
CA PRO A 112 -8.91 -19.83 -5.76
C PRO A 112 -8.89 -18.34 -5.43
N SER A 113 -8.74 -17.52 -6.46
CA SER A 113 -8.80 -16.08 -6.32
C SER A 113 -10.16 -15.60 -6.78
N PHE A 114 -10.81 -14.83 -5.92
CA PHE A 114 -12.16 -14.34 -6.16
C PHE A 114 -12.19 -12.82 -5.95
N THR A 115 -12.66 -12.12 -6.97
CA THR A 115 -13.05 -10.71 -6.89
C THR A 115 -14.58 -10.66 -6.72
N ALA A 116 -15.03 -9.99 -5.66
CA ALA A 116 -16.43 -9.75 -5.33
C ALA A 116 -17.04 -8.57 -6.10
N GLY A 117 -16.23 -7.80 -6.85
CA GLY A 117 -16.67 -6.76 -7.78
C GLY A 117 -16.58 -5.32 -7.26
N GLU A 118 -16.15 -5.14 -6.01
CA GLU A 118 -15.99 -3.82 -5.36
C GLU A 118 -14.52 -3.49 -5.07
N GLU A 119 -13.57 -4.36 -5.45
CA GLU A 119 -12.16 -4.20 -5.10
C GLU A 119 -11.54 -2.94 -5.69
N LEU A 120 -11.99 -2.51 -6.87
CA LEU A 120 -11.53 -1.25 -7.46
C LEU A 120 -11.95 -0.04 -6.60
N LEU A 121 -13.19 -0.03 -6.10
CA LEU A 121 -13.67 1.04 -5.22
C LEU A 121 -12.90 1.04 -3.90
N ARG A 122 -12.65 -0.14 -3.32
CA ARG A 122 -11.87 -0.28 -2.08
C ARG A 122 -10.42 0.14 -2.28
N LEU A 123 -9.82 -0.15 -3.44
CA LEU A 123 -8.50 0.33 -3.82
C LEU A 123 -8.45 1.84 -3.95
N ASP A 124 -9.41 2.44 -4.66
CA ASP A 124 -9.48 3.89 -4.86
C ASP A 124 -9.60 4.59 -3.48
N ASN A 125 -10.51 4.12 -2.62
CA ASN A 125 -10.68 4.64 -1.25
C ASN A 125 -9.44 4.47 -0.36
N SER A 126 -8.66 3.41 -0.57
CA SER A 126 -7.44 3.12 0.19
C SER A 126 -6.20 3.78 -0.40
N GLY A 127 -6.30 4.44 -1.56
CA GLY A 127 -5.20 5.13 -2.23
C GLY A 127 -5.18 6.64 -2.02
N GLU A 128 -6.23 7.20 -1.42
CA GLU A 128 -6.35 8.64 -1.10
C GLU A 128 -5.62 8.98 0.21
N PHE A 129 -4.28 8.89 0.21
CA PHE A 129 -3.42 9.38 1.31
C PHE A 129 -2.79 10.74 1.02
#